data_AF-A0A0E4BUJ3-F1
#
_entry.id   AF-A0A0E4BUJ3-F1
#
_cell.length_a   1.000
_cell.length_b   1.000
_cell.length_c   1.000
_cell.angle_alpha   90.00
_cell.angle_beta   90.00
_cell.angle_gamma   90.00
#
_symmetry.space_group_name_H-M   'P 1'
#
loop_
_entity.id
_entity.type
_entity.pdbx_description
1 polymer ?
#
loop_
_entity_poly.entity_id
_entity_poly.type
_entity_poly.pdbx_seq_one_letter_code
_entity_poly.pdbx_strand_id
1 'polypeptide(L)' 'MMSAAKAKAKSRKKPEAPMTQLAYTVPEFCRAFRISERHYFNLRDEGKAPREMRVGRRVLISVESAQAWIRARELEGT' A
#
# COMPACT_ATOMS: atom_id res chain seq x y z
N MET A 1 29.04 -4.81 31.24
CA MET A 1 28.40 -3.75 30.43
C MET A 1 27.02 -4.25 30.04
N MET A 2 25.98 -3.41 30.21
CA MET A 2 24.57 -3.70 29.85
C MET A 2 24.44 -3.78 28.30
N SER A 3 23.45 -4.42 27.64
CA SER A 3 22.04 -4.61 27.95
C SER A 3 21.41 -5.66 27.02
N ALA A 4 20.33 -6.31 27.46
CA ALA A 4 19.52 -7.25 26.69
C ALA A 4 18.62 -6.55 25.65
N ALA A 5 18.54 -7.10 24.44
CA ALA A 5 17.60 -6.65 23.41
C ALA A 5 16.18 -7.14 23.72
N LYS A 6 15.25 -6.19 23.88
CA LYS A 6 13.86 -6.42 24.28
C LYS A 6 13.00 -6.84 23.08
N ALA A 7 12.62 -8.11 23.00
CA ALA A 7 11.64 -8.58 22.02
C ALA A 7 10.22 -8.09 22.41
N LYS A 8 9.56 -7.33 21.53
CA LYS A 8 8.16 -6.91 21.72
C LYS A 8 7.23 -8.11 21.43
N ALA A 9 6.54 -8.58 22.48
CA ALA A 9 5.49 -9.58 22.35
C ALA A 9 4.32 -9.06 21.49
N LYS A 10 4.00 -9.78 20.42
CA LYS A 10 2.88 -9.46 19.51
C LYS A 10 1.58 -9.94 20.17
N SER A 11 0.80 -9.02 20.71
CA SER A 11 -0.52 -9.31 21.31
C SER A 11 -1.41 -10.01 20.28
N ARG A 12 -1.98 -11.17 20.64
CA ARG A 12 -2.94 -11.92 19.81
C ARG A 12 -4.29 -11.21 19.88
N LYS A 13 -4.64 -10.42 18.86
CA LYS A 13 -5.93 -9.71 18.76
C LYS A 13 -7.06 -10.70 18.43
N LYS A 14 -8.20 -10.58 19.12
CA LYS A 14 -9.49 -11.26 18.82
C LYS A 14 -9.90 -10.98 17.36
N PRO A 15 -10.47 -11.95 16.60
CA PRO A 15 -10.90 -11.69 15.23
C PRO A 15 -12.07 -10.72 15.25
N GLU A 16 -11.78 -9.48 14.88
CA GLU A 16 -12.75 -8.45 14.54
C GLU A 16 -13.35 -8.84 13.18
N ALA A 17 -14.66 -8.64 12.99
CA ALA A 17 -15.32 -8.95 11.72
C ALA A 17 -14.56 -8.25 10.57
N PRO A 18 -14.43 -8.88 9.39
CA PRO A 18 -13.65 -8.31 8.30
C PRO A 18 -14.31 -6.99 7.85
N MET A 19 -13.68 -5.87 8.19
CA MET A 19 -14.08 -4.57 7.66
C MET A 19 -13.71 -4.49 6.19
N THR A 20 -14.58 -3.90 5.37
CA THR A 20 -14.29 -3.64 3.96
C THR A 20 -13.08 -2.71 3.83
N GLN A 21 -12.09 -3.14 3.04
CA GLN A 21 -10.90 -2.32 2.77
C GLN A 21 -11.29 -1.12 1.89
N LEU A 22 -10.98 0.10 2.32
CA LEU A 22 -11.28 1.33 1.57
C LEU A 22 -10.04 1.99 0.94
N ALA A 23 -8.86 1.76 1.49
CA ALA A 23 -7.61 2.32 0.99
C ALA A 23 -6.40 1.47 1.37
N TYR A 24 -5.39 1.42 0.52
CA TYR A 24 -4.12 0.75 0.75
C TYR A 24 -3.05 1.75 1.18
N THR A 25 -2.12 1.36 2.05
CA THR A 25 -0.79 1.97 2.08
C THR A 25 0.00 1.56 0.84
N VAL A 26 1.08 2.27 0.51
CA VAL A 26 1.96 1.89 -0.61
C VAL A 26 2.45 0.43 -0.51
N PRO A 27 2.95 -0.07 0.64
CA PRO A 27 3.35 -1.47 0.76
C PRO A 27 2.19 -2.46 0.59
N GLU A 28 0.98 -2.12 1.05
CA GLU A 28 -0.21 -2.97 0.86
C GLU A 28 -0.61 -3.05 -0.61
N PHE A 29 -0.60 -1.92 -1.31
CA PHE A 29 -0.85 -1.85 -2.75
C PHE A 29 0.16 -2.71 -3.52
N CYS A 30 1.46 -2.54 -3.24
CA CYS A 30 2.52 -3.33 -3.86
C CYS A 30 2.31 -4.85 -3.66
N ARG A 31 1.91 -5.27 -2.46
CA ARG A 31 1.58 -6.68 -2.19
C ARG A 31 0.34 -7.15 -2.96
N ALA A 32 -0.73 -6.36 -2.99
CA ALA A 32 -1.97 -6.70 -3.68
C ALA A 32 -1.76 -6.88 -5.19
N PHE A 33 -1.00 -5.98 -5.82
CA PHE A 33 -0.71 -6.00 -7.26
C PHE A 33 0.58 -6.74 -7.64
N ARG A 34 1.24 -7.38 -6.67
CA ARG A 34 2.45 -8.20 -6.87
C ARG A 34 3.60 -7.44 -7.56
N ILE A 35 3.76 -6.16 -7.23
CA ILE A 35 4.89 -5.32 -7.68
C ILE A 35 5.82 -4.98 -6.51
N SER A 36 7.10 -4.72 -6.80
CA SER A 36 8.03 -4.23 -5.78
C SER A 36 7.76 -2.76 -5.44
N GLU A 37 8.08 -2.34 -4.21
CA GLU A 37 8.00 -0.92 -3.82
C GLU A 37 8.92 -0.05 -4.68
N ARG A 38 10.08 -0.57 -5.07
CA ARG A 38 10.98 0.11 -6.01
C ARG A 38 10.29 0.38 -7.35
N HIS A 39 9.61 -0.62 -7.91
CA HIS A 39 8.88 -0.45 -9.15
C HIS A 39 7.73 0.55 -9.01
N TYR A 40 7.02 0.54 -7.87
CA TYR A 40 6.00 1.54 -7.57
C TYR A 40 6.57 2.97 -7.58
N PHE A 41 7.73 3.19 -6.94
CA PHE A 41 8.34 4.52 -6.92
C PHE A 41 8.81 4.97 -8.30
N ASN A 42 9.36 4.09 -9.13
CA ASN A 42 9.65 4.41 -10.53
C ASN A 42 8.38 4.86 -11.28
N LEU A 43 7.28 4.09 -11.16
CA LEU A 43 5.99 4.46 -11.75
C LEU A 43 5.50 5.81 -11.24
N ARG A 44 5.68 6.11 -9.95
CA ARG A 44 5.26 7.38 -9.36
C ARG A 44 6.05 8.54 -9.94
N ASP A 45 7.36 8.38 -10.05
CA ASP A 45 8.25 9.40 -10.59
C ASP A 45 7.99 9.63 -12.10
N GLU A 46 7.54 8.59 -12.82
CA GLU A 46 7.02 8.66 -14.19
C GLU A 46 5.58 9.23 -14.30
N GLY A 47 4.92 9.55 -13.19
CA GLY A 47 3.53 10.02 -13.17
C GLY A 47 2.49 8.93 -13.50
N LYS A 48 2.92 7.66 -13.47
CA LYS A 48 2.12 6.47 -13.80
C LYS A 48 1.62 5.72 -12.57
N ALA A 49 1.98 6.08 -11.34
CA ALA A 49 1.41 5.45 -10.14
C ALA A 49 -0.09 5.76 -9.95
N PRO A 50 -0.84 4.96 -9.17
CA PRO A 50 -2.17 5.36 -8.74
C PRO A 50 -2.13 6.68 -7.96
N ARG A 51 -3.25 7.41 -7.94
CA ARG A 51 -3.36 8.64 -7.16
C ARG A 51 -3.17 8.36 -5.67
N GLU A 52 -2.24 9.09 -5.07
CA GLU A 52 -1.98 9.07 -3.63
C GLU A 52 -2.85 10.10 -2.90
N MET A 53 -3.37 9.71 -1.74
CA MET A 53 -4.05 10.55 -0.76
C MET A 53 -3.15 10.71 0.47
N ARG A 54 -2.83 11.96 0.83
CA ARG A 54 -2.02 12.28 2.00
C ARG A 54 -2.92 12.56 3.20
N VAL A 55 -2.83 11.72 4.24
CA VAL A 55 -3.58 11.85 5.50
C VAL A 55 -2.57 11.97 6.65
N GLY A 56 -2.26 13.21 7.03
CA GLY A 56 -1.20 13.51 7.99
C GLY A 56 0.15 12.95 7.51
N ARG A 57 0.72 12.02 8.27
CA ARG A 57 2.00 11.36 7.94
C ARG A 57 1.85 10.14 7.02
N ARG A 58 0.61 9.74 6.69
CA ARG A 58 0.34 8.53 5.90
C ARG A 58 0.09 8.89 4.44
N VAL A 59 0.59 8.02 3.56
CA VAL A 59 0.24 7.98 2.15
C VAL A 59 -0.67 6.78 1.95
N LEU A 60 -1.89 7.05 1.47
CA LEU A 60 -2.92 6.06 1.20
C LEU A 60 -3.31 6.09 -0.27
N ILE A 61 -3.81 4.99 -0.79
CA ILE A 61 -4.30 4.84 -2.16
C ILE A 61 -5.72 4.30 -2.01
N SER A 62 -6.74 5.08 -2.37
CA SER A 62 -8.12 4.57 -2.30
C SER A 62 -8.30 3.37 -3.24
N VAL A 63 -9.25 2.48 -2.92
CA VAL A 63 -9.62 1.38 -3.82
C VAL A 63 -10.02 1.91 -5.20
N GLU A 64 -10.76 3.04 -5.24
CA GLU A 64 -11.13 3.71 -6.49
C GLU A 64 -9.90 4.17 -7.29
N SER A 65 -8.89 4.77 -6.62
CA SER A 65 -7.65 5.20 -7.27
C SER A 65 -6.87 4.01 -7.83
N ALA A 66 -6.86 2.87 -7.13
CA ALA A 66 -6.27 1.64 -7.63
C ALA A 66 -7.03 1.11 -8.86
N GLN A 67 -8.36 1.13 -8.87
CA GLN A 67 -9.18 0.73 -10.02
C GLN A 67 -9.01 1.64 -11.24
N ALA A 68 -8.87 2.95 -11.02
CA ALA A 68 -8.57 3.89 -12.10
C ALA A 68 -7.19 3.61 -12.71
N TRP A 69 -6.21 3.28 -11.87
CA TRP A 69 -4.87 2.90 -12.32
C TRP A 69 -4.85 1.61 -13.14
N ILE A 70 -5.61 0.58 -12.75
CA ILE A 70 -5.75 -0.66 -13.55
C ILE A 70 -6.21 -0.33 -14.96
N ARG A 71 -7.32 0.42 -15.07
CA ARG A 71 -7.89 0.82 -16.37
C ARG A 71 -6.88 1.58 -17.23
N ALA A 72 -6.11 2.49 -16.62
CA ALA A 72 -5.05 3.21 -17.34
C ALA A 72 -3.93 2.28 -17.85
N ARG A 73 -3.56 1.24 -17.10
CA ARG A 73 -2.54 0.26 -17.50
C ARG A 73 -3.03 -0.70 -18.58
N GLU A 74 -4.30 -1.08 -18.54
CA GLU A 74 -4.93 -1.91 -19.57
C GLU A 74 -5.00 -1.17 -20.91
N LEU A 75 -5.30 0.14 -20.89
CA LEU A 75 -5.35 0.98 -22.08
C LEU A 75 -3.98 1.28 -22.68
N GLU A 76 -2.92 1.40 -21.87
CA GLU A 76 -1.55 1.66 -22.37
C GLU A 76 -0.97 0.47 -23.17
N GLY A 77 -1.44 -0.75 -22.89
CA GLY A 77 -0.97 -1.97 -23.56
C GLY A 77 -1.76 -2.39 -24.79
N THR A 78 -2.79 -1.63 -25.20
CA THR A 78 -3.66 -1.91 -26.36
C THR A 78 -3.40 -0.90 -27.46
#